data_AF-A0A9Q9DSU7-F1
#
_entry.id   AF-A0A9Q9DSU7-F1
#
_cell.length_a   1.000
_cell.length_b   1.000
_cell.length_c   1.000
_cell.angle_alpha   90.00
_cell.angle_beta   90.00
_cell.angle_gamma   90.00
#
_symmetry.space_group_name_H-M   'P 1'
#
loop_
_entity.id
_entity.type
_entity.pdbx_description
1 polymer ?
#
loop_
_entity_poly.entity_id
_entity_poly.type
_entity_poly.pdbx_seq_one_letter_code
_entity_poly.pdbx_strand_id
1 'polypeptide(L)'
;MAQDPVSAKDNNTMQLAEILSDLVSLRVCDPAAALALVSARSDSSSTTTTATTSAAAAADADPKDDSDLDLKRAKDLLKLHIEVKEAEKRGELSRVLEEARGLVERAVGG
;
A
#
# COMPACT_ATOMS: atom_id res chain seq x y z
N MET A 1 44.21 -37.62 6.62
CA MET A 1 43.02 -36.93 7.17
C MET A 1 43.41 -35.52 7.50
N ALA A 2 43.15 -34.59 6.61
CA ALA A 2 43.24 -33.15 6.86
C ALA A 2 41.88 -32.58 6.44
N GLN A 3 41.10 -32.13 7.42
CA GLN A 3 39.85 -31.42 7.22
C GLN A 3 40.16 -29.93 6.99
N ASP A 4 39.21 -29.27 6.31
CA ASP A 4 38.95 -27.82 6.16
C ASP A 4 39.37 -27.17 4.82
N PRO A 5 38.63 -26.16 4.28
CA PRO A 5 37.30 -25.61 4.65
C PRO A 5 36.42 -25.29 3.41
N VAL A 6 35.35 -26.07 3.11
CA VAL A 6 34.44 -25.73 1.98
C VAL A 6 33.11 -25.08 2.45
N SER A 7 32.72 -25.22 3.70
CA SER A 7 31.34 -24.87 4.12
C SER A 7 31.00 -23.40 4.32
N ALA A 8 31.91 -22.44 4.13
CA ALA A 8 31.58 -21.01 4.31
C ALA A 8 31.05 -20.34 3.02
N LYS A 9 31.47 -20.81 1.85
CA LYS A 9 31.14 -20.16 0.56
C LYS A 9 29.75 -20.55 0.06
N ASP A 10 29.38 -21.81 0.22
CA ASP A 10 28.10 -22.33 -0.28
C ASP A 10 26.90 -21.73 0.47
N ASN A 11 27.04 -21.47 1.77
CA ASN A 11 26.03 -20.79 2.58
C ASN A 11 25.79 -19.35 2.10
N ASN A 12 26.85 -18.63 1.74
CA ASN A 12 26.73 -17.29 1.16
C ASN A 12 26.08 -17.34 -0.22
N THR A 13 26.39 -18.36 -1.04
CA THR A 13 25.78 -18.49 -2.38
C THR A 13 24.29 -18.81 -2.34
N MET A 14 23.86 -19.66 -1.40
CA MET A 14 22.44 -20.00 -1.23
C MET A 14 21.64 -18.79 -0.72
N GLN A 15 22.16 -18.07 0.27
CA GLN A 15 21.55 -16.84 0.78
C GLN A 15 21.50 -15.73 -0.27
N LEU A 16 22.55 -15.59 -1.09
CA LEU A 16 22.56 -14.65 -2.21
C LEU A 16 21.49 -14.97 -3.24
N ALA A 17 21.32 -16.25 -3.60
CA ALA A 17 20.28 -16.65 -4.55
C ALA A 17 18.87 -16.36 -4.02
N GLU A 18 18.63 -16.58 -2.72
CA GLU A 18 17.35 -16.27 -2.07
C GLU A 18 17.06 -14.77 -2.06
N ILE A 19 18.04 -13.94 -1.66
CA ILE A 19 17.92 -12.47 -1.66
C ILE A 19 17.69 -11.93 -3.07
N LEU A 20 18.37 -12.49 -4.08
CA LEU A 20 18.17 -12.07 -5.47
C LEU A 20 16.80 -12.50 -6.01
N SER A 21 16.30 -13.67 -5.62
CA SER A 21 14.95 -14.13 -5.97
C SER A 21 13.86 -13.26 -5.32
N ASP A 22 14.07 -12.86 -4.06
CA ASP A 22 13.15 -11.98 -3.33
C ASP A 22 13.14 -10.57 -3.94
N LEU A 23 14.31 -10.01 -4.26
CA LEU A 23 14.42 -8.70 -4.94
C LEU A 23 13.77 -8.68 -6.34
N VAL A 24 13.89 -9.76 -7.10
CA VAL A 24 13.21 -9.86 -8.41
C VAL A 24 11.69 -9.91 -8.22
N SER A 25 11.21 -10.64 -7.21
CA SER A 25 9.78 -10.69 -6.88
C SER A 25 9.25 -9.33 -6.40
N LEU A 26 10.03 -8.62 -5.58
CA LEU A 26 9.69 -7.30 -5.07
C LEU A 26 9.65 -6.24 -6.19
N ARG A 27 10.54 -6.34 -7.19
CA ARG A 27 10.51 -5.46 -8.39
C ARG A 27 9.24 -5.62 -9.22
N VAL A 28 8.59 -6.79 -9.20
CA VAL A 28 7.32 -7.02 -9.92
C VAL A 28 6.16 -6.34 -9.20
N CYS A 29 6.22 -6.22 -7.87
CA CYS A 29 5.16 -5.63 -7.04
C CYS A 29 5.35 -4.11 -6.79
N ASP A 30 6.59 -3.65 -6.58
CA ASP A 30 6.95 -2.24 -6.42
C ASP A 30 8.42 -1.98 -6.84
N PRO A 31 8.64 -1.46 -8.06
CA PRO A 31 9.99 -1.17 -8.57
C PRO A 31 10.76 -0.13 -7.74
N ALA A 32 10.07 0.82 -7.10
CA ALA A 32 10.71 1.91 -6.37
C ALA A 32 11.28 1.42 -5.04
N ALA A 33 10.53 0.60 -4.29
CA ALA A 33 11.00 -0.01 -3.05
C ALA A 33 12.24 -0.90 -3.25
N ALA A 34 12.28 -1.67 -4.34
CA ALA A 34 13.42 -2.53 -4.65
C ALA A 34 14.71 -1.74 -4.98
N LEU A 35 14.60 -0.56 -5.61
CA LEU A 35 15.75 0.30 -5.87
C LEU A 35 16.25 1.03 -4.62
N ALA A 36 15.35 1.40 -3.71
CA ALA A 36 15.71 2.02 -2.44
C ALA A 36 16.56 1.10 -1.57
N LEU A 37 16.22 -0.20 -1.47
CA LEU A 37 16.97 -1.19 -0.68
C LEU A 37 18.40 -1.43 -1.22
N VAL A 38 18.58 -1.41 -2.54
CA VAL A 38 19.90 -1.51 -3.17
C VAL A 38 20.71 -0.23 -2.96
N SER A 39 20.08 0.93 -3.08
CA SER A 39 20.73 2.23 -2.97
C SER A 39 21.18 2.52 -1.53
N ALA A 40 20.34 2.22 -0.52
CA ALA A 40 20.67 2.39 0.90
C ALA A 40 21.89 1.56 1.35
N ARG A 41 22.16 0.44 0.67
CA ARG A 41 23.28 -0.45 0.99
C ARG A 41 24.64 0.13 0.57
N SER A 42 24.66 1.08 -0.37
CA SER A 42 25.89 1.73 -0.83
C SER A 42 26.45 2.70 0.23
N ASP A 43 25.58 3.30 1.05
CA ASP A 43 25.97 4.19 2.16
C ASP A 43 26.28 3.43 3.47
N SER A 44 25.98 2.12 3.52
CA SER A 44 26.06 1.31 4.73
C SER A 44 27.44 0.68 5.02
N SER A 45 28.53 1.20 4.45
CA SER A 45 29.90 0.84 4.92
C SER A 45 30.28 1.55 6.23
N SER A 46 29.39 2.36 6.81
CA SER A 46 29.54 2.89 8.15
C SER A 46 28.34 2.51 9.01
N THR A 47 28.62 1.97 10.18
CA THR A 47 27.74 1.90 11.34
C THR A 47 26.83 0.67 11.45
N THR A 48 27.44 -0.40 11.96
CA THR A 48 26.79 -1.29 12.93
C THR A 48 26.10 -0.46 14.01
N THR A 49 24.78 -0.63 14.22
CA THR A 49 24.17 -1.06 15.49
C THR A 49 22.64 -0.91 15.43
N THR A 50 21.96 -1.90 16.02
CA THR A 50 20.55 -1.95 16.44
C THR A 50 19.46 -2.12 15.38
N ALA A 51 19.18 -3.39 15.10
CA ALA A 51 17.84 -3.87 14.80
C ALA A 51 16.97 -3.79 16.07
N THR A 52 15.89 -3.00 16.01
CA THR A 52 14.67 -3.20 16.81
C THR A 52 13.47 -2.77 15.96
N THR A 53 12.86 -3.76 15.34
CA THR A 53 11.40 -3.96 15.31
C THR A 53 10.51 -3.00 14.50
N SER A 54 10.04 -3.58 13.39
CA SER A 54 8.66 -3.53 12.88
C SER A 54 8.07 -2.26 12.28
N ALA A 55 7.66 -2.45 11.03
CA ALA A 55 6.37 -2.04 10.49
C ALA A 55 6.09 -0.53 10.42
N ALA A 56 6.46 0.07 9.28
CA ALA A 56 5.52 0.79 8.41
C ALA A 56 6.33 1.51 7.32
N ALA A 57 6.38 0.93 6.13
CA ALA A 57 6.52 1.72 4.93
C ALA A 57 5.23 2.53 4.76
N ALA A 58 5.22 3.77 5.26
CA ALA A 58 4.38 4.89 4.82
C ALA A 58 4.56 6.07 5.80
N ALA A 59 5.74 6.67 5.82
CA ALA A 59 5.93 7.96 6.47
C ALA A 59 7.16 8.66 5.87
N ASP A 60 7.20 8.79 4.54
CA ASP A 60 7.76 10.02 3.97
C ASP A 60 6.66 11.08 4.13
N ALA A 61 6.47 11.49 5.38
CA ALA A 61 5.65 12.63 5.72
C ALA A 61 6.55 13.85 5.53
N ASP A 62 6.71 14.28 4.28
CA ASP A 62 7.04 15.68 4.01
C ASP A 62 5.90 16.50 4.66
N PRO A 63 6.17 17.43 5.60
CA PRO A 63 5.13 18.16 6.31
C PRO A 63 4.47 19.26 5.44
N LYS A 64 4.28 19.00 4.14
CA LYS A 64 3.63 19.90 3.18
C LYS A 64 2.58 19.15 2.37
N ASP A 65 1.55 18.64 3.03
CA ASP A 65 0.52 17.90 2.30
C ASP A 65 -0.91 18.30 2.63
N ASP A 66 -1.10 19.60 2.76
CA ASP A 66 -2.40 20.26 2.51
C ASP A 66 -2.51 20.76 1.06
N SER A 67 -1.52 20.47 0.19
CA SER A 67 -1.49 20.91 -1.21
C SER A 67 -1.91 19.85 -2.22
N ASP A 68 -1.87 18.54 -1.91
CA ASP A 68 -2.31 17.55 -2.89
C ASP A 68 -3.84 17.56 -3.05
N LEU A 69 -4.24 18.07 -4.21
CA LEU A 69 -5.61 18.04 -4.70
C LEU A 69 -6.16 16.60 -4.71
N ASP A 70 -5.31 15.63 -5.01
CA ASP A 70 -5.68 14.22 -5.04
C ASP A 70 -5.98 13.66 -3.65
N LEU A 71 -5.22 14.05 -2.62
CA LEU A 71 -5.52 13.66 -1.24
C LEU A 71 -6.80 14.30 -0.71
N LYS A 72 -7.06 15.57 -1.04
CA LYS A 72 -8.33 16.20 -0.72
C LYS A 72 -9.49 15.47 -1.38
N ARG A 73 -9.35 15.17 -2.68
CA ARG A 73 -10.36 14.44 -3.44
C ARG A 73 -10.58 13.03 -2.89
N ALA A 74 -9.54 12.33 -2.47
CA ALA A 74 -9.64 11.01 -1.86
C ALA A 74 -10.39 11.07 -0.52
N LYS A 75 -10.09 12.06 0.33
CA LYS A 75 -10.79 12.30 1.60
C LYS A 75 -12.27 12.62 1.36
N ASP A 76 -12.58 13.47 0.39
CA ASP A 76 -13.95 13.84 0.03
C ASP A 76 -14.74 12.63 -0.50
N LEU A 77 -14.13 11.80 -1.36
CA LEU A 77 -14.74 10.56 -1.85
C LEU A 77 -15.03 9.57 -0.71
N LEU A 78 -14.10 9.43 0.23
CA LEU A 78 -14.26 8.53 1.37
C LEU A 78 -15.37 9.01 2.30
N LYS A 79 -15.43 10.32 2.57
CA LYS A 79 -16.52 10.94 3.34
C LYS A 79 -17.87 10.71 2.67
N LEU A 80 -17.98 10.99 1.38
CA LEU A 80 -19.21 10.77 0.62
C LEU A 80 -19.65 9.30 0.65
N HIS A 81 -18.71 8.35 0.51
CA HIS A 81 -19.02 6.93 0.58
C HIS A 81 -19.60 6.54 1.95
N ILE A 82 -19.03 7.04 3.04
CA ILE A 82 -19.53 6.76 4.39
C ILE A 82 -20.95 7.32 4.54
N GLU A 83 -21.18 8.58 4.17
CA GLU A 83 -22.49 9.22 4.26
C GLU A 83 -23.55 8.48 3.45
N VAL A 84 -23.24 8.10 2.20
CA VAL A 84 -24.15 7.33 1.35
C VAL A 84 -24.43 5.95 1.96
N LYS A 85 -23.40 5.26 2.46
CA LYS A 85 -23.58 3.94 3.09
C LYS A 85 -24.39 4.01 4.38
N GLU A 86 -24.24 5.08 5.15
CA GLU A 86 -25.07 5.32 6.34
C GLU A 86 -26.51 5.63 5.98
N ALA A 87 -26.75 6.46 4.95
CA ALA A 87 -28.08 6.76 4.45
C ALA A 87 -28.78 5.53 3.82
N GLU A 88 -28.02 4.67 3.15
CA GLU A 88 -28.48 3.37 2.65
C GLU A 88 -28.86 2.44 3.79
N LYS A 89 -28.00 2.29 4.82
CA LYS A 89 -28.29 1.51 6.02
C LYS A 89 -29.52 2.01 6.76
N ARG A 90 -29.76 3.32 6.75
CA ARG A 90 -30.95 3.94 7.35
C ARG A 90 -32.21 3.76 6.49
N GLY A 91 -32.07 3.30 5.25
CA GLY A 91 -33.17 3.07 4.32
C GLY A 91 -33.79 4.35 3.74
N GLU A 92 -33.21 5.52 4.01
CA GLU A 92 -33.73 6.81 3.54
C GLU A 92 -33.61 6.94 2.02
N LEU A 93 -32.50 6.44 1.44
CA LEU A 93 -32.26 6.47 0.00
C LEU A 93 -33.27 5.61 -0.77
N SER A 94 -33.52 4.38 -0.31
CA SER A 94 -34.48 3.47 -0.95
C SER A 94 -35.89 4.06 -0.95
N ARG A 95 -36.30 4.68 0.16
CA ARG A 95 -37.63 5.30 0.30
C ARG A 95 -37.82 6.48 -0.66
N VAL A 96 -36.86 7.41 -0.69
CA VAL A 96 -36.92 8.58 -1.58
C VAL A 96 -36.87 8.16 -3.04
N LEU A 97 -36.08 7.13 -3.37
CA LEU A 97 -35.95 6.64 -4.74
C LEU A 97 -37.23 5.95 -5.23
N GLU A 98 -37.92 5.20 -4.36
CA GLU A 98 -39.21 4.59 -4.67
C GLU A 98 -40.32 5.64 -4.85
N GLU A 99 -40.34 6.67 -4.01
CA GLU A 99 -41.26 7.81 -4.15
C GLU A 99 -41.05 8.57 -5.47
N ALA A 100 -39.78 8.81 -5.83
CA ALA A 100 -39.41 9.44 -7.10
C ALA A 100 -39.81 8.58 -8.31
N ARG A 101 -39.62 7.25 -8.24
CA ARG A 101 -40.08 6.32 -9.28
C ARG A 101 -41.59 6.37 -9.44
N GLY A 102 -42.34 6.38 -8.34
CA GLY A 102 -43.79 6.51 -8.39
C GLY A 102 -44.26 7.84 -8.98
N LEU A 103 -43.54 8.95 -8.73
CA LEU A 103 -43.82 10.24 -9.36
C LEU A 103 -43.65 10.20 -10.88
N VAL A 104 -42.56 9.59 -11.36
CA VAL A 104 -42.31 9.44 -12.80
C VAL A 104 -43.33 8.51 -13.45
N GLU A 105 -43.65 7.39 -12.81
CA GLU A 105 -44.66 6.45 -13.32
C GLU A 105 -46.03 7.13 -13.43
N ARG A 106 -46.43 7.93 -12.45
CA ARG A 106 -47.67 8.72 -12.52
C ARG A 106 -47.65 9.79 -13.62
N ALA A 107 -46.49 10.38 -13.91
CA ALA A 107 -46.35 11.41 -14.94
C ALA A 107 -46.30 10.82 -16.36
N VAL A 108 -45.82 9.59 -16.51
CA VAL A 108 -45.63 8.91 -17.80
C VAL A 108 -46.79 7.97 -18.15
N GLY A 109 -47.45 7.37 -17.16
CA GLY A 109 -48.54 6.41 -17.33
C GLY A 109 -49.95 7.00 -17.30
N GLY A 110 -50.08 8.33 -17.40
CA GLY A 110 -51.36 9.06 -17.51
C GLY A 110 -51.74 9.35 -18.95
#